data_AF-A0A5J4YBH6-F1
#
_entry.id   AF-A0A5J4YBH6-F1
#
_cell.length_a   1.000
_cell.length_b   1.000
_cell.length_c   1.000
_cell.angle_alpha   90.00
_cell.angle_beta   90.00
_cell.angle_gamma   90.00
#
_symmetry.space_group_name_H-M   'P 1'
#
loop_
_entity.id
_entity.type
_entity.pdbx_description
1 polymer ?
#
loop_
_entity_poly.entity_id
_entity_poly.type
_entity_poly.pdbx_seq_one_letter_code
_entity_poly.pdbx_strand_id
1 'polypeptide(L)'
;MRLKNASLQQLIAGGFGQTGPKLYAIAANLINQAVLGFQQTTKQFKKQQQLPGHISIPDVLNIQGQVARCYAETCFQKFITDNLQRLRELTEAELLTEFNGLKLNLRQGFVSTGMGDLKGKMLTRDEAKKRKAEQICQARKQQKLLQAEQPKAIQCAA
;
A
#
# COMPACT_ATOMS: atom_id res chain seq x y z
N MET A 1 -4.39 20.71 -23.65
CA MET A 1 -4.01 19.32 -24.00
C MET A 1 -4.85 18.35 -23.17
N ARG A 2 -5.71 17.54 -23.81
CA ARG A 2 -6.53 16.52 -23.12
C ARG A 2 -5.66 15.31 -22.79
N LEU A 3 -5.03 15.31 -21.62
CA LEU A 3 -4.50 14.09 -21.02
C LEU A 3 -5.69 13.31 -20.45
N LYS A 4 -6.34 12.50 -21.31
CA LYS A 4 -7.31 11.50 -20.88
C LYS A 4 -6.58 10.46 -20.03
N ASN A 5 -6.52 10.70 -18.72
CA ASN A 5 -6.12 9.84 -17.60
C ASN A 5 -5.34 8.54 -17.91
N ALA A 6 -4.26 8.64 -18.68
CA ALA A 6 -3.42 7.49 -19.06
C ALA A 6 -2.86 6.77 -17.83
N SER A 7 -2.65 7.51 -16.74
CA SER A 7 -2.16 7.01 -15.46
C SER A 7 -3.13 6.07 -14.76
N LEU A 8 -4.43 6.40 -14.78
CA LEU A 8 -5.46 5.55 -14.21
C LEU A 8 -5.78 4.38 -15.15
N GLN A 9 -5.80 4.61 -16.47
CA GLN A 9 -5.95 3.56 -17.47
C GLN A 9 -4.83 2.52 -17.38
N GLN A 10 -3.58 2.92 -17.09
CA GLN A 10 -2.46 2.02 -16.83
C GLN A 10 -2.61 1.22 -15.52
N LEU A 11 -3.08 1.88 -14.46
CA LEU A 11 -3.36 1.24 -13.17
C LEU A 11 -4.48 0.17 -13.28
N ILE A 12 -5.42 0.42 -14.18
CA ILE A 12 -6.62 -0.37 -14.42
C ILE A 12 -6.43 -1.47 -15.50
N ALA A 13 -5.55 -1.26 -16.50
CA ALA A 13 -5.33 -2.20 -17.61
C ALA A 13 -4.24 -3.26 -17.32
N GLY A 14 -3.71 -3.34 -16.10
CA GLY A 14 -2.74 -4.38 -15.71
C GLY A 14 -1.29 -4.12 -16.14
N GLY A 15 -0.94 -2.91 -16.58
CA GLY A 15 0.41 -2.55 -17.00
C GLY A 15 1.01 -1.46 -16.13
N PHE A 16 1.98 -1.81 -15.29
CA PHE A 16 2.83 -0.88 -14.53
C PHE A 16 3.67 0.01 -15.47
N GLY A 17 3.05 0.97 -16.14
CA GLY A 17 3.72 2.04 -16.88
C GLY A 17 4.27 3.14 -15.97
N GLN A 18 4.87 4.18 -16.55
CA GLN A 18 5.57 5.26 -15.82
C GLN A 18 4.69 6.10 -14.87
N THR A 19 3.36 6.05 -15.00
CA THR A 19 2.44 6.80 -14.14
C THR A 19 1.69 5.98 -13.10
N GLY A 20 1.73 4.64 -13.20
CA GLY A 20 1.23 3.73 -12.16
C GLY A 20 1.84 3.95 -10.77
N PRO A 21 3.16 4.21 -10.64
CA PRO A 21 3.81 4.43 -9.34
C PRO A 21 3.27 5.65 -8.57
N LYS A 22 2.89 6.73 -9.26
CA LYS A 22 2.36 7.95 -8.62
C LYS A 22 1.00 7.71 -7.98
N LEU A 23 0.09 7.06 -8.71
CA LEU A 23 -1.24 6.73 -8.20
C LEU A 23 -1.18 5.64 -7.13
N TYR A 24 -0.27 4.66 -7.25
CA TYR A 24 -0.01 3.70 -6.18
C TYR A 24 0.46 4.39 -4.90
N ALA A 25 1.35 5.38 -5.02
CA ALA A 25 1.81 6.16 -3.87
C ALA A 25 0.66 6.98 -3.24
N ILE A 26 -0.24 7.54 -4.05
CA ILE A 26 -1.43 8.25 -3.58
C ILE A 26 -2.37 7.29 -2.85
N ALA A 27 -2.74 6.16 -3.46
CA ALA A 27 -3.62 5.15 -2.86
C ALA A 27 -3.01 4.60 -1.56
N ALA A 28 -1.73 4.23 -1.56
CA ALA A 28 -1.03 3.78 -0.37
C ALA A 28 -1.03 4.84 0.74
N ASN A 29 -0.87 6.12 0.37
CA ASN A 29 -0.95 7.21 1.34
C ASN A 29 -2.35 7.35 1.93
N LEU A 30 -3.41 7.29 1.11
CA LEU A 30 -4.80 7.38 1.56
C LEU A 30 -5.19 6.18 2.44
N ILE A 31 -4.77 4.98 2.08
CA ILE A 31 -4.94 3.77 2.89
C ILE A 31 -4.27 3.95 4.25
N ASN A 32 -3.03 4.43 4.27
CA ASN A 32 -2.33 4.72 5.53
C ASN A 32 -3.10 5.72 6.38
N GLN A 33 -3.57 6.81 5.78
CA GLN A 33 -4.37 7.82 6.48
C GLN A 33 -5.68 7.24 7.03
N ALA A 34 -6.36 6.35 6.30
CA ALA A 34 -7.59 5.71 6.79
C ALA A 34 -7.33 4.80 8.00
N VAL A 35 -6.29 3.96 7.92
CA VAL A 35 -5.94 2.96 8.95
C VAL A 35 -5.41 3.62 10.23
N LEU A 36 -4.54 4.61 10.05
CA LEU A 36 -3.81 5.26 11.12
C LEU A 36 -4.46 6.58 11.58
N GLY A 37 -5.39 7.14 10.80
CA GLY A 37 -6.12 8.35 11.19
C GLY A 37 -5.30 9.64 11.20
N PHE A 38 -4.09 9.65 10.63
CA PHE A 38 -3.31 10.88 10.49
C PHE A 38 -3.80 11.72 9.32
N GLN A 39 -3.76 13.05 9.46
CA GLN A 39 -4.21 13.97 8.41
C GLN A 39 -3.11 14.31 7.39
N GLN A 40 -1.84 14.11 7.75
CA GLN A 40 -0.67 14.49 6.96
C GLN A 40 -0.31 13.47 5.87
N THR A 41 0.78 13.67 5.12
CA THR A 41 1.33 12.62 4.25
C THR A 41 2.09 11.56 5.04
N THR A 42 2.21 10.35 4.51
CA THR A 42 3.02 9.26 5.06
C THR A 42 4.47 9.71 5.30
N LYS A 43 5.01 10.57 4.42
CA LYS A 43 6.35 11.15 4.58
C LYS A 43 6.45 12.05 5.81
N GLN A 44 5.46 12.92 6.02
CA GLN A 44 5.42 13.81 7.19
C GLN A 44 5.19 13.01 8.48
N PHE A 45 4.29 12.02 8.46
CA PHE A 45 4.08 11.11 9.58
C PHE A 45 5.37 10.39 9.99
N LYS A 46 6.12 9.84 9.03
CA LYS A 46 7.41 9.19 9.31
C LYS A 46 8.41 10.15 9.96
N LYS A 47 8.44 11.42 9.55
CA LYS A 47 9.31 12.43 10.18
C LYS A 47 8.91 12.68 11.63
N GLN A 48 7.61 12.84 11.91
CA GLN A 48 7.11 13.07 13.27
C GLN A 48 7.42 11.89 14.21
N GLN A 49 7.29 10.67 13.70
CA GLN A 49 7.57 9.43 14.44
C GLN A 49 9.07 9.06 14.46
N GLN A 50 9.94 9.91 13.89
CA GLN A 50 11.39 9.68 13.79
C GLN A 50 11.75 8.31 13.19
N LEU A 51 10.95 7.87 12.22
CA LEU A 51 11.10 6.58 11.56
C LEU A 51 12.19 6.67 10.48
N PRO A 52 13.14 5.72 10.43
CA PRO A 52 14.13 5.66 9.36
C PRO A 52 13.52 5.61 7.95
N GLY A 53 14.23 6.14 6.97
CA GLY A 53 13.78 6.19 5.56
C GLY A 53 13.38 4.82 5.00
N HIS A 54 14.12 3.76 5.37
CA HIS A 54 13.90 2.39 4.90
C HIS A 54 12.74 1.64 5.60
N ILE A 55 12.20 2.18 6.70
CA ILE A 55 11.04 1.62 7.40
C ILE A 55 9.77 2.15 6.72
N SER A 56 8.94 1.26 6.18
CA SER A 56 7.64 1.61 5.60
C SER A 56 6.55 1.67 6.68
N ILE A 57 5.39 2.27 6.37
CA ILE A 57 4.26 2.27 7.32
C ILE A 57 3.81 0.85 7.70
N PRO A 58 3.67 -0.11 6.77
CA PRO A 58 3.39 -1.51 7.12
C PRO A 58 4.31 -2.10 8.20
N ASP A 59 5.59 -1.71 8.20
CA ASP A 59 6.60 -2.23 9.12
C ASP A 59 6.37 -1.75 10.56
N VAL A 60 5.66 -0.62 10.75
CA VAL A 60 5.36 -0.05 12.08
C VAL A 60 3.97 -0.40 12.59
N LEU A 61 3.18 -1.16 11.84
CA LEU A 61 1.86 -1.63 12.28
C LEU A 61 2.02 -2.92 13.09
N ASN A 62 1.30 -3.05 14.21
CA ASN A 62 1.14 -4.35 14.86
C ASN A 62 0.18 -5.26 14.04
N ILE A 63 -0.11 -6.47 14.53
CA ILE A 63 -0.96 -7.43 13.79
C ILE A 63 -2.34 -6.82 13.47
N GLN A 64 -2.98 -6.17 14.46
CA GLN A 64 -4.28 -5.52 14.25
C GLN A 64 -4.20 -4.40 13.21
N GLY A 65 -3.14 -3.57 13.25
CA GLY A 65 -2.89 -2.55 12.24
C GLY A 65 -2.67 -3.13 10.84
N GLN A 66 -1.96 -4.26 10.72
CA GLN A 66 -1.76 -4.94 9.44
C GLN A 66 -3.05 -5.55 8.89
N VAL A 67 -3.89 -6.13 9.75
CA VAL A 67 -5.22 -6.63 9.36
C VAL A 67 -6.11 -5.48 8.87
N ALA A 68 -6.15 -4.36 9.61
CA ALA A 68 -6.90 -3.17 9.20
C ALA A 68 -6.38 -2.62 7.85
N ARG A 69 -5.06 -2.61 7.65
CA ARG A 69 -4.46 -2.21 6.38
C ARG A 69 -4.86 -3.15 5.24
N CYS A 70 -4.76 -4.47 5.44
CA CYS A 70 -5.15 -5.46 4.44
C CYS A 70 -6.62 -5.29 4.05
N TYR A 71 -7.50 -5.11 5.03
CA TYR A 71 -8.90 -4.80 4.78
C TYR A 71 -9.08 -3.53 3.93
N ALA A 72 -8.40 -2.44 4.28
CA ALA A 72 -8.46 -1.19 3.52
C ALA A 72 -7.93 -1.35 2.08
N GLU A 73 -6.85 -2.12 1.89
CA GLU A 73 -6.31 -2.46 0.56
C GLU A 73 -7.34 -3.24 -0.27
N THR A 74 -8.00 -4.24 0.33
CA THR A 74 -9.07 -5.01 -0.33
C THR A 74 -10.25 -4.10 -0.70
N CYS A 75 -10.68 -3.20 0.17
CA CYS A 75 -11.74 -2.25 -0.14
C CYS A 75 -11.37 -1.29 -1.27
N PHE A 76 -10.13 -0.79 -1.31
CA PHE A 76 -9.63 0.03 -2.41
C PHE A 76 -9.61 -0.75 -3.72
N GLN A 77 -9.09 -1.98 -3.70
CA GLN A 77 -9.07 -2.83 -4.88
C GLN A 77 -10.48 -3.09 -5.39
N LYS A 78 -11.41 -3.49 -4.51
CA LYS A 78 -12.80 -3.75 -4.85
C LYS A 78 -13.49 -2.50 -5.42
N PHE A 79 -13.29 -1.34 -4.79
CA PHE A 79 -13.82 -0.07 -5.31
C PHE A 79 -13.35 0.20 -6.74
N ILE A 80 -12.06 0.00 -7.02
CA ILE A 80 -11.49 0.18 -8.36
C ILE A 80 -12.08 -0.84 -9.34
N THR A 81 -12.10 -2.11 -8.98
CA THR A 81 -12.58 -3.19 -9.84
C THR A 81 -14.07 -3.06 -10.17
N ASP A 82 -14.91 -2.76 -9.18
CA ASP A 82 -16.36 -2.67 -9.36
C ASP A 82 -16.78 -1.40 -10.14
N ASN A 83 -15.98 -0.33 -10.06
CA ASN A 83 -16.29 0.96 -10.71
C ASN A 83 -15.40 1.25 -11.93
N LEU A 84 -14.73 0.23 -12.46
CA LEU A 84 -13.60 0.39 -13.38
C LEU A 84 -13.91 1.30 -14.58
N GLN A 85 -15.06 1.07 -15.21
CA GLN A 85 -15.46 1.79 -16.41
C GLN A 85 -15.76 3.26 -16.10
N ARG A 86 -16.52 3.52 -15.04
CA ARG A 86 -16.83 4.88 -14.56
C ARG A 86 -15.55 5.65 -14.21
N LEU A 87 -14.63 5.03 -13.47
CA LEU A 87 -13.39 5.66 -13.02
C LEU A 87 -12.47 6.05 -14.19
N ARG A 88 -12.50 5.29 -15.31
CA ARG A 88 -11.71 5.63 -16.51
C ARG A 88 -12.13 6.93 -17.19
N GLU A 89 -13.38 7.34 -16.99
CA GLU A 89 -13.96 8.52 -17.64
C GLU A 89 -13.73 9.81 -16.85
N LEU A 90 -13.39 9.68 -15.56
CA LEU A 90 -13.15 10.81 -14.67
C LEU A 90 -11.84 11.54 -14.96
N THR A 91 -11.80 12.83 -14.63
CA THR A 91 -10.57 13.63 -14.56
C THR A 91 -9.77 13.28 -13.30
N GLU A 92 -8.49 13.69 -13.26
CA GLU A 92 -7.62 13.46 -12.09
C GLU A 92 -8.21 14.08 -10.81
N ALA A 93 -8.78 15.28 -10.90
CA ALA A 93 -9.38 15.96 -9.75
C ALA A 93 -10.60 15.21 -9.19
N GLU A 94 -11.45 14.68 -10.07
CA GLU A 94 -12.61 13.87 -9.70
C GLU A 94 -12.18 12.54 -9.08
N LEU A 95 -11.15 11.89 -9.63
CA LEU A 95 -10.59 10.66 -9.05
C LEU A 95 -10.01 10.86 -7.66
N LEU A 96 -9.29 11.96 -7.45
CA LEU A 96 -8.79 12.33 -6.13
C LEU A 96 -9.94 12.58 -5.15
N THR A 97 -11.07 13.12 -5.62
CA THR A 97 -12.27 13.32 -4.82
C THR A 97 -12.89 11.98 -4.42
N GLU A 98 -13.06 11.06 -5.36
CA GLU A 98 -13.55 9.70 -5.13
C GLU A 98 -12.68 8.94 -4.12
N PHE A 99 -11.36 8.95 -4.32
CA PHE A 99 -10.44 8.26 -3.41
C PHE A 99 -10.40 8.91 -2.01
N ASN A 100 -10.58 10.23 -1.92
CA ASN A 100 -10.73 10.89 -0.63
C ASN A 100 -12.05 10.51 0.06
N GLY A 101 -13.15 10.38 -0.68
CA GLY A 101 -14.41 9.86 -0.17
C GLY A 101 -14.25 8.45 0.39
N LEU A 102 -13.60 7.55 -0.37
CA LEU A 102 -13.31 6.20 0.08
C LEU A 102 -12.46 6.17 1.36
N LYS A 103 -11.41 7.00 1.44
CA LYS A 103 -10.60 7.15 2.66
C LYS A 103 -11.46 7.54 3.86
N LEU A 104 -12.34 8.52 3.71
CA LEU A 104 -13.21 8.99 4.80
C LEU A 104 -14.18 7.89 5.25
N ASN A 105 -14.80 7.19 4.31
CA ASN A 105 -15.70 6.06 4.61
C ASN A 105 -14.99 4.93 5.35
N LEU A 106 -13.77 4.57 4.89
CA LEU A 106 -12.94 3.56 5.57
C LEU A 106 -12.56 4.00 6.98
N ARG A 107 -12.16 5.27 7.14
CA ARG A 107 -11.82 5.83 8.45
C ARG A 107 -13.02 5.76 9.39
N GLN A 108 -14.20 6.13 8.92
CA GLN A 108 -15.43 6.04 9.71
C GLN A 108 -15.72 4.59 10.13
N GLY A 109 -15.60 3.63 9.20
CA GLY A 109 -15.76 2.21 9.51
C GLY A 109 -14.78 1.70 10.57
N PHE A 110 -13.50 2.10 10.49
CA PHE A 110 -12.52 1.78 11.52
C PHE A 110 -12.85 2.41 12.87
N VAL A 111 -13.29 3.67 12.90
CA VAL A 111 -13.70 4.33 14.15
C VAL A 111 -14.89 3.61 14.78
N SER A 112 -15.93 3.30 14.00
CA SER A 112 -17.14 2.63 14.47
C SER A 112 -16.90 1.21 15.02
N THR A 113 -15.82 0.56 14.60
CA THR A 113 -15.46 -0.81 15.03
C THR A 113 -14.41 -0.84 16.15
N GLY A 114 -14.11 0.31 16.78
CA GLY A 114 -13.07 0.41 17.80
C GLY A 114 -11.64 0.35 17.25
N MET A 115 -11.48 0.20 15.94
CA MET A 115 -10.21 0.29 15.21
C MET A 115 -9.85 1.75 14.87
N GLY A 116 -10.36 2.74 15.60
CA GLY A 116 -10.07 4.15 15.35
C GLY A 116 -8.69 4.61 15.87
N ASP A 117 -8.16 3.98 16.92
CA ASP A 117 -6.98 4.51 17.61
C ASP A 117 -5.67 4.22 16.86
N LEU A 118 -4.81 5.24 16.76
CA LEU A 118 -3.48 5.15 16.17
C LEU A 118 -2.51 4.43 17.13
N LYS A 119 -2.54 4.75 18.43
CA LYS A 119 -1.53 4.30 19.39
C LYS A 119 -1.58 2.79 19.60
N GLY A 120 -2.79 2.24 19.77
CA GLY A 120 -2.97 0.79 19.93
C GLY A 120 -2.59 -0.06 18.72
N LYS A 121 -2.28 0.54 17.56
CA LYS A 121 -1.95 -0.18 16.32
C LYS A 121 -0.50 -0.06 15.86
N MET A 122 0.31 0.70 16.59
CA MET A 122 1.70 0.93 16.24
C MET A 122 2.64 0.10 17.11
N LEU A 123 3.69 -0.40 16.47
CA LEU A 123 4.87 -0.90 17.17
C LEU A 123 5.73 0.26 17.65
N THR A 124 6.54 -0.01 18.66
CA THR A 124 7.69 0.82 18.98
C THR A 124 8.68 0.83 17.81
N ARG A 125 9.55 1.85 17.78
CA ARG A 125 10.58 1.99 16.75
C ARG A 125 11.50 0.77 16.68
N ASP A 126 11.87 0.20 17.81
CA ASP A 126 12.81 -0.93 17.86
C ASP A 126 12.15 -2.25 17.45
N GLU A 127 10.88 -2.45 17.81
CA GLU A 127 10.08 -3.57 17.29
C GLU A 127 9.92 -3.50 15.77
N ALA A 128 9.68 -2.31 15.21
CA ALA A 128 9.58 -2.13 13.77
C ALA A 128 10.90 -2.45 13.04
N LYS A 129 12.05 -2.02 13.60
CA LYS A 129 13.37 -2.38 13.06
C LYS A 129 13.61 -3.89 13.12
N LYS A 130 13.32 -4.51 14.26
CA LYS A 130 13.47 -5.96 14.46
C LYS A 130 12.66 -6.74 13.42
N ARG A 131 11.38 -6.39 13.26
CA ARG A 131 10.51 -6.99 12.25
C ARG A 131 11.04 -6.81 10.84
N LYS A 132 11.56 -5.63 10.50
CA LYS A 132 12.14 -5.39 9.17
C LYS A 132 13.34 -6.28 8.90
N ALA A 133 14.21 -6.44 9.90
CA ALA A 133 15.37 -7.34 9.79
C ALA A 133 14.94 -8.81 9.61
N GLU A 134 13.92 -9.26 10.35
CA GLU A 134 13.34 -10.59 10.22
C GLU A 134 12.75 -10.84 8.83
N GLN A 135 11.98 -9.89 8.30
CA GLN A 135 11.42 -9.97 6.94
C GLN A 135 12.51 -10.05 5.87
N ILE A 136 13.57 -9.23 5.98
CA ILE A 136 14.70 -9.26 5.04
C ILE A 136 15.40 -10.62 5.09
N CYS A 137 15.60 -11.17 6.30
CA CYS A 137 16.19 -12.49 6.48
C CYS A 137 15.33 -13.60 5.84
N GLN A 138 14.02 -13.58 6.09
CA GLN A 138 13.07 -14.53 5.50
C GLN A 138 13.03 -14.44 3.97
N ALA A 139 12.94 -13.23 3.42
CA ALA A 139 12.94 -13.01 1.97
C ALA A 139 14.22 -13.55 1.30
N ARG A 140 15.39 -13.34 1.93
CA ARG A 140 16.67 -13.91 1.46
C ARG A 140 16.68 -15.44 1.52
N LYS A 141 16.12 -16.03 2.58
CA LYS A 141 15.99 -17.49 2.68
C LYS A 141 15.10 -18.05 1.58
N GLN A 142 13.92 -17.46 1.36
CA GLN A 142 13.01 -17.85 0.28
C GLN A 142 13.65 -17.69 -1.10
N GLN A 143 14.36 -16.58 -1.35
CA GLN A 143 15.07 -16.38 -2.61
C GLN A 143 16.13 -17.47 -2.86
N LYS A 144 16.87 -17.87 -1.83
CA LYS A 144 17.85 -18.98 -1.93
C LYS A 144 17.18 -20.32 -2.20
N LEU A 145 16.03 -20.60 -1.58
CA LEU A 145 15.25 -21.82 -1.84
C LEU A 145 14.75 -21.84 -3.29
N LEU A 146 14.15 -20.75 -3.77
CA LEU A 146 13.69 -20.63 -5.16
C LEU A 146 14.84 -20.77 -6.18
N GLN A 147 16.04 -20.27 -5.86
CA GLN A 147 17.23 -20.45 -6.70
C GLN A 147 17.78 -21.88 -6.67
N ALA A 148 17.59 -22.60 -5.56
CA ALA A 148 17.97 -24.01 -5.46
C ALA A 148 16.99 -24.94 -6.18
N GLU A 149 15.71 -24.54 -6.29
CA GLU A 149 14.66 -25.27 -7.00
C GLU A 149 14.64 -25.00 -8.52
N GLN A 150 15.34 -23.97 -9.02
CA GLN A 150 15.53 -23.82 -10.45
C GLN A 150 16.49 -24.92 -10.95
N PRO A 151 16.02 -25.87 -11.79
CA PRO A 151 16.92 -26.87 -12.35
C PRO A 151 18.01 -26.14 -13.14
N LYS A 152 19.26 -26.51 -12.88
CA LYS A 152 20.39 -26.13 -13.74
C LYS A 152 20.06 -26.60 -15.15
N ALA A 153 19.50 -25.73 -15.98
CA ALA A 153 19.49 -25.89 -17.43
C ALA A 153 20.94 -25.72 -17.91
N ILE A 154 21.77 -26.73 -17.67
CA ILE A 154 23.10 -26.83 -18.21
C ILE A 154 23.04 -27.93 -19.27
N GLN A 155 22.87 -27.45 -20.50
CA GLN A 155 23.73 -27.79 -21.64
C GLN A 155 24.22 -29.24 -21.67
N CYS A 156 23.53 -30.08 -22.44
CA CYS A 156 24.18 -31.16 -23.18
C CYS A 156 23.73 -31.03 -24.64
N ALA A 157 24.40 -30.15 -25.37
CA ALA A 157 24.61 -30.35 -26.79
C ALA A 157 25.91 -31.14 -26.90
N ALA A 158 25.79 -32.42 -27.26
CA ALA A 158 26.86 -33.26 -27.76
C ALA A 158 26.30 -34.04 -28.95
#